data_AF-T0XSH8-F1
#
_entry.id   AF-T0XSH8-F1
#
_cell.length_a   1.000
_cell.length_b   1.000
_cell.length_c   1.000
_cell.angle_alpha   90.00
_cell.angle_beta   90.00
_cell.angle_gamma   90.00
#
_symmetry.space_group_name_H-M   'P 1'
#
loop_
_entity.id
_entity.type
_entity.pdbx_description
1 polymer ?
#
loop_
_entity_poly.entity_id
_entity_poly.type
_entity_poly.pdbx_seq_one_letter_code
_entity_poly.pdbx_strand_id
1 'polypeptide(L)'
;MKPAASVLLLTTSTGFGFGLLAWLGAYSALGLLPGHARILVVVGVATALLFASFGLGASMFHLERKERAWRAFSQWRSSWLSREGVAAVLTYPVAIAFAAVFWRDGQVIWTRLLGVAALVASLGTVYCTAMIYASLKPIRQWHNRHTAPDYLLYAVSPAPYCSRHSIPWISAHRERRQVWLPPRRRALR
;
A
#
# COMPACT_ATOMS: atom_id res chain seq x y z
N MET A 1 -14.52 11.54 11.38
CA MET A 1 -13.12 12.00 11.31
C MET A 1 -12.87 12.48 9.90
N LYS A 2 -12.20 13.63 9.71
CA LYS A 2 -11.65 13.99 8.39
C LYS A 2 -10.28 13.32 8.31
N PRO A 3 -9.99 12.47 7.31
CA PRO A 3 -8.68 11.85 7.20
C PRO A 3 -7.60 12.92 7.03
N ALA A 4 -6.47 12.75 7.71
CA ALA A 4 -5.32 13.64 7.52
C ALA A 4 -4.79 13.49 6.10
N ALA A 5 -4.51 14.61 5.43
CA ALA A 5 -4.06 14.61 4.04
C ALA A 5 -2.79 13.76 3.82
N SER A 6 -1.89 13.73 4.81
CA SER A 6 -0.68 12.89 4.82
C SER A 6 -0.98 11.39 4.78
N VAL A 7 -2.05 10.93 5.43
CA VAL A 7 -2.44 9.51 5.43
C VAL A 7 -2.99 9.10 4.07
N LEU A 8 -3.76 9.99 3.43
CA LEU A 8 -4.25 9.77 2.06
C LEU A 8 -3.09 9.76 1.06
N LEU A 9 -2.16 10.71 1.18
CA LEU A 9 -0.95 10.74 0.34
C LEU A 9 -0.07 9.51 0.55
N LEU A 10 0.18 9.11 1.79
CA LEU A 10 0.91 7.88 2.14
C LEU A 10 0.29 6.68 1.43
N THR A 11 -0.98 6.39 1.71
CA THR A 11 -1.64 5.15 1.25
C THR A 11 -1.84 5.11 -0.27
N THR A 12 -2.10 6.26 -0.90
CA THR A 12 -2.26 6.34 -2.36
C THR A 12 -0.92 6.20 -3.06
N SER A 13 0.11 6.92 -2.60
CA SER A 13 1.44 6.88 -3.24
C SER A 13 2.15 5.54 -3.01
N THR A 14 2.15 4.99 -1.80
CA THR A 14 2.74 3.65 -1.57
C THR A 14 1.93 2.55 -2.21
N GLY A 15 0.60 2.65 -2.24
CA GLY A 15 -0.28 1.71 -2.93
C GLY A 15 0.04 1.61 -4.42
N PHE A 16 0.19 2.77 -5.09
CA PHE A 16 0.60 2.81 -6.49
C PHE A 16 2.03 2.27 -6.69
N GLY A 17 2.97 2.69 -5.84
CA GLY A 17 4.38 2.26 -5.96
C GLY A 17 4.55 0.75 -5.82
N PHE A 18 4.07 0.17 -4.73
CA PHE A 18 4.14 -1.28 -4.50
C PHE A 18 3.24 -2.07 -5.46
N GLY A 19 2.10 -1.53 -5.86
CA GLY A 19 1.23 -2.12 -6.89
C GLY A 19 1.90 -2.24 -8.25
N LEU A 20 2.56 -1.18 -8.71
CA LEU A 20 3.33 -1.18 -9.95
C LEU A 20 4.48 -2.20 -9.90
N LEU A 21 5.22 -2.23 -8.79
CA LEU A 21 6.30 -3.19 -8.59
C LEU A 21 5.80 -4.65 -8.55
N ALA A 22 4.64 -4.88 -7.92
CA ALA A 22 3.99 -6.18 -7.93
C ALA A 22 3.64 -6.64 -9.35
N TRP A 23 3.06 -5.76 -10.18
CA TRP A 23 2.79 -6.09 -11.58
C TRP A 23 4.05 -6.40 -12.37
N LEU A 24 5.08 -5.56 -12.30
CA LEU A 24 6.35 -5.82 -12.98
C LEU A 24 6.97 -7.15 -12.54
N GLY A 25 6.93 -7.45 -11.24
CA GLY A 25 7.38 -8.71 -10.68
C GLY A 25 6.57 -9.91 -11.20
N ALA A 26 5.25 -9.78 -11.29
CA ALA A 26 4.36 -10.82 -11.82
C ALA A 26 4.58 -11.09 -13.31
N TYR A 27 4.65 -10.05 -14.15
CA TYR A 27 4.97 -10.20 -15.57
C TYR A 27 6.35 -10.81 -15.78
N SER A 28 7.34 -10.43 -14.95
CA SER A 28 8.64 -11.08 -14.96
C SER A 28 8.55 -12.56 -14.59
N ALA A 29 7.90 -12.89 -13.48
CA ALA A 29 7.76 -14.26 -12.98
C ALA A 29 7.13 -15.20 -14.03
N LEU A 30 6.12 -14.70 -14.74
CA LEU A 30 5.42 -15.43 -15.81
C LEU A 30 6.20 -15.52 -17.12
N GLY A 31 7.39 -14.90 -17.23
CA GLY A 31 8.15 -14.92 -18.48
C GLY A 31 7.63 -13.95 -19.55
N LEU A 32 6.69 -13.07 -19.20
CA LEU A 32 5.93 -12.25 -20.16
C LEU A 32 6.61 -10.93 -20.52
N LEU A 33 7.63 -10.50 -19.78
CA LEU A 33 8.40 -9.31 -20.11
C LEU A 33 9.32 -9.58 -21.32
N PRO A 34 9.17 -8.85 -22.44
CA PRO A 34 10.07 -8.99 -23.57
C PRO A 34 11.49 -8.59 -23.21
N GLY A 35 12.51 -9.29 -23.70
CA GLY A 35 13.92 -8.98 -23.39
C GLY A 35 14.38 -7.58 -23.82
N HIS A 36 13.69 -6.94 -24.77
CA HIS A 36 13.94 -5.57 -25.20
C HIS A 36 13.24 -4.52 -24.32
N ALA A 37 12.36 -4.91 -23.39
CA ALA A 37 11.61 -4.00 -22.52
C ALA A 37 12.47 -3.44 -21.36
N ARG A 38 13.78 -3.34 -21.53
CA ARG A 38 14.74 -2.95 -20.47
C ARG A 38 14.44 -1.56 -19.91
N ILE A 39 14.18 -0.59 -20.78
CA ILE A 39 13.82 0.77 -20.39
C ILE A 39 12.51 0.78 -19.60
N LEU A 40 11.49 0.04 -20.06
CA LEU A 40 10.21 -0.06 -19.36
C LEU A 40 10.39 -0.61 -17.94
N VAL A 41 11.19 -1.67 -17.77
CA VAL A 41 11.43 -2.27 -16.45
C VAL A 41 12.17 -1.30 -15.54
N VAL A 42 13.25 -0.67 -16.02
CA VAL A 42 14.04 0.27 -15.21
C VAL A 42 13.21 1.50 -14.82
N VAL A 43 12.51 2.11 -15.78
CA VAL A 43 11.64 3.26 -15.52
C VAL A 43 10.51 2.86 -14.59
N GLY A 44 9.85 1.73 -14.83
CA GLY A 44 8.76 1.24 -13.99
C GLY A 44 9.19 0.97 -12.55
N VAL A 45 10.35 0.35 -12.34
CA VAL A 45 10.94 0.16 -11.00
C VAL A 45 11.30 1.49 -10.37
N ALA A 46 11.94 2.41 -11.11
CA ALA A 46 12.29 3.73 -10.59
C ALA A 46 11.03 4.53 -10.17
N THR A 47 9.98 4.52 -11.00
CA THR A 47 8.69 5.13 -10.68
C THR A 47 8.07 4.49 -9.45
N ALA A 48 8.07 3.15 -9.35
CA ALA A 48 7.54 2.45 -8.20
C ALA A 48 8.24 2.86 -6.89
N LEU A 49 9.58 2.89 -6.89
CA LEU A 49 10.38 3.29 -5.74
C LEU A 49 10.23 4.79 -5.41
N LEU A 50 10.06 5.65 -6.41
CA LEU A 50 9.81 7.09 -6.20
C LEU A 50 8.48 7.31 -5.47
N PHE A 51 7.41 6.67 -5.93
CA PHE A 51 6.09 6.78 -5.30
C PHE A 51 6.05 6.14 -3.91
N ALA A 52 6.71 4.99 -3.72
CA ALA A 52 6.88 4.39 -2.40
C ALA A 52 7.62 5.33 -1.44
N SER A 53 8.72 5.94 -1.91
CA SER A 53 9.51 6.90 -1.13
C SER A 53 8.71 8.15 -0.79
N PHE A 54 7.92 8.67 -1.73
CA PHE A 54 7.10 9.86 -1.52
C PHE A 54 6.02 9.62 -0.46
N GLY A 55 5.34 8.47 -0.53
CA GLY A 55 4.34 8.10 0.47
C GLY A 55 4.95 7.85 1.85
N LEU A 56 6.04 7.07 1.94
CA LEU A 56 6.75 6.83 3.20
C LEU A 56 7.34 8.11 3.80
N GLY A 57 7.89 8.99 2.95
CA GLY A 57 8.36 10.31 3.35
C GLY A 57 7.25 11.16 3.94
N ALA A 58 6.07 11.19 3.31
CA ALA A 58 4.90 11.92 3.81
C ALA A 58 4.48 11.49 5.22
N SER A 59 4.67 10.22 5.60
CA SER A 59 4.39 9.73 6.96
C SER A 59 5.44 10.20 7.98
N MET A 60 6.71 10.29 7.56
CA MET A 60 7.81 10.78 8.40
C MET A 60 7.75 12.29 8.68
N PHE A 61 7.17 13.08 7.77
CA PHE A 61 7.02 14.52 8.00
C PHE A 61 6.02 14.87 9.12
N HIS A 62 5.18 13.93 9.57
CA HIS A 62 4.26 14.12 10.69
C HIS A 62 4.80 13.63 12.05
N LEU A 63 6.01 13.05 12.09
CA LEU A 63 6.62 12.60 13.33
C LEU A 63 7.17 13.77 14.14
N GLU A 64 6.65 13.96 15.36
CA GLU A 64 7.11 14.99 16.32
C GLU A 64 8.58 14.80 16.76
N ARG A 65 9.12 13.57 16.72
CA ARG A 65 10.53 13.27 17.07
C ARG A 65 11.17 12.29 16.09
N LYS A 66 11.63 12.84 14.95
CA LYS A 66 12.29 12.11 13.86
C LYS A 66 13.51 11.30 14.30
N GLU A 67 14.27 11.79 15.28
CA GLU A 67 15.48 11.13 15.82
C GLU A 67 15.22 9.74 16.43
N ARG A 68 13.99 9.44 16.81
CA ARG A 68 13.62 8.16 17.44
C ARG A 68 12.99 7.17 16.46
N ALA A 69 12.85 7.54 15.19
CA ALA A 69 12.24 6.68 14.16
C ALA A 69 12.97 5.33 14.03
N TRP A 70 14.30 5.30 14.23
CA TRP A 70 15.07 4.05 14.18
C TRP A 70 14.63 3.03 15.24
N ARG A 71 14.15 3.47 16.41
CA ARG A 71 13.65 2.58 17.47
C ARG A 71 12.33 1.91 17.10
N ALA A 72 11.60 2.44 16.13
CA ALA A 72 10.39 1.80 15.64
C ALA A 72 10.69 0.47 14.92
N PHE A 73 11.90 0.30 14.39
CA PHE A 73 12.31 -0.93 13.70
C PHE A 73 12.65 -2.10 14.65
N SER A 74 12.93 -1.84 15.94
CA SER A 74 13.32 -2.91 16.88
C SER A 74 12.14 -3.76 17.36
N GLN A 75 10.90 -3.27 17.24
CA GLN A 75 9.67 -3.92 17.70
C GLN A 75 8.94 -4.71 16.58
N TRP A 76 9.67 -5.25 15.62
CA TRP A 76 9.11 -5.93 14.44
C TRP A 76 8.26 -7.17 14.76
N ARG A 77 8.50 -7.82 15.91
CA ARG A 77 7.70 -8.97 16.34
C ARG A 77 6.31 -8.58 16.88
N SER A 78 6.18 -7.44 17.53
CA SER A 78 4.95 -7.03 18.24
C SER A 78 4.13 -5.98 17.48
N SER A 79 4.75 -5.20 16.58
CA SER A 79 4.10 -4.06 15.92
C SER A 79 4.02 -4.22 14.40
N TRP A 80 2.82 -4.09 13.84
CA TRP A 80 2.59 -4.06 12.38
C TRP A 80 3.25 -2.87 11.71
N LEU A 81 3.35 -1.72 12.38
CA LEU A 81 4.05 -0.55 11.87
C LEU A 81 5.54 -0.83 11.65
N SER A 82 6.15 -1.57 12.58
CA SER A 82 7.54 -1.99 12.46
C SER A 82 7.74 -2.98 11.31
N ARG A 83 6.81 -3.94 11.15
CA ARG A 83 6.82 -4.89 10.03
C ARG A 83 6.68 -4.20 8.68
N GLU A 84 5.80 -3.20 8.57
CA GLU A 84 5.67 -2.39 7.36
C GLU A 84 6.99 -1.71 7.00
N GLY A 85 7.63 -1.06 7.98
CA GLY A 85 8.93 -0.40 7.76
C GLY A 85 10.02 -1.38 7.30
N VAL A 86 10.15 -2.53 7.96
CA VAL A 86 11.14 -3.56 7.58
C VAL A 86 10.82 -4.12 6.19
N ALA A 87 9.56 -4.46 5.91
CA ALA A 87 9.14 -4.98 4.62
C ALA A 87 9.41 -3.95 3.51
N ALA A 88 9.06 -2.68 3.72
CA ALA A 88 9.33 -1.60 2.78
C ALA A 88 10.83 -1.47 2.49
N VAL A 89 11.68 -1.43 3.53
CA VAL A 89 13.14 -1.32 3.35
C VAL A 89 13.71 -2.52 2.60
N LEU A 90 13.23 -3.73 2.86
CA LEU A 90 13.66 -4.95 2.16
C LEU A 90 13.21 -4.99 0.70
N THR A 91 12.08 -4.36 0.36
CA THR A 91 11.59 -4.29 -1.03
C THR A 91 12.52 -3.51 -1.95
N TYR A 92 13.21 -2.47 -1.45
CA TYR A 92 14.10 -1.61 -2.26
C TYR A 92 15.28 -2.37 -2.88
N PRO A 93 16.15 -3.07 -2.13
CA PRO A 93 17.27 -3.79 -2.71
C PRO A 93 16.81 -4.91 -3.65
N VAL A 94 15.67 -5.57 -3.35
CA VAL A 94 15.09 -6.59 -4.23
C VAL A 94 14.64 -5.98 -5.57
N ALA A 95 13.96 -4.83 -5.53
CA ALA A 95 13.51 -4.12 -6.72
C ALA A 95 14.68 -3.62 -7.59
N ILE A 96 15.71 -3.06 -6.93
CA ILE A 96 16.92 -2.58 -7.61
C ILE A 96 17.67 -3.75 -8.25
N ALA A 97 17.85 -4.85 -7.53
CA ALA A 97 18.47 -6.06 -8.06
C ALA A 97 17.68 -6.62 -9.26
N PHE A 98 16.36 -6.66 -9.16
CA PHE A 98 15.48 -7.06 -10.26
C PHE A 98 15.71 -6.20 -11.51
N ALA A 99 15.67 -4.88 -11.39
CA ALA A 99 15.91 -3.97 -12.52
C ALA A 99 17.32 -4.10 -13.09
N ALA A 100 18.35 -4.23 -12.24
CA ALA A 100 19.74 -4.34 -12.66
C ALA A 100 20.02 -5.62 -13.45
N VAL A 101 19.53 -6.77 -12.96
CA VAL A 101 19.70 -8.05 -13.66
C VAL A 101 18.90 -8.05 -14.97
N PHE A 102 17.68 -7.51 -14.97
CA PHE A 102 16.87 -7.39 -16.20
C PHE A 102 17.52 -6.48 -17.25
N TRP A 103 18.14 -5.38 -16.82
CA TRP A 103 18.87 -4.48 -17.72
C TRP A 103 20.05 -5.18 -18.40
N ARG A 104 20.81 -5.97 -17.63
CA ARG A 104 22.01 -6.66 -18.10
C ARG A 104 21.68 -7.84 -19.00
N ASP A 105 20.89 -8.78 -18.48
CA ASP A 105 20.71 -10.11 -19.06
C ASP A 105 19.34 -10.29 -19.73
N GLY A 106 18.43 -9.31 -19.60
CA GLY A 106 17.05 -9.42 -20.11
C GLY A 106 16.24 -10.42 -19.29
N GLN A 107 15.36 -11.17 -19.96
CA GLN A 107 14.44 -12.07 -19.30
C GLN A 107 15.03 -13.48 -19.11
N VAL A 108 15.66 -13.71 -17.95
CA VAL A 108 16.36 -14.96 -17.58
C VAL A 108 15.80 -15.54 -16.27
N ILE A 109 16.24 -16.75 -15.88
CA ILE A 109 15.76 -17.39 -14.65
C ILE A 109 15.93 -16.50 -13.40
N TRP A 110 17.07 -15.80 -13.29
CA TRP A 110 17.33 -14.90 -12.17
C TRP A 110 16.39 -13.71 -12.11
N THR A 111 15.98 -13.13 -13.26
CA THR A 111 14.99 -12.04 -13.27
C THR A 111 13.60 -12.53 -12.90
N ARG A 112 13.25 -13.78 -13.22
CA ARG A 112 12.00 -14.39 -12.78
C ARG A 112 11.98 -14.57 -11.26
N LEU A 113 13.06 -15.11 -10.69
CA LEU A 113 13.19 -15.29 -9.23
C LEU A 113 13.16 -13.94 -8.50
N LEU A 114 13.89 -12.94 -8.99
CA LEU A 114 13.86 -11.58 -8.43
C LEU A 114 12.50 -10.91 -8.65
N GLY A 115 11.81 -11.19 -9.76
CA GLY A 115 10.45 -10.73 -10.01
C GLY A 115 9.43 -11.30 -9.02
N VAL A 116 9.52 -12.61 -8.72
CA VAL A 116 8.73 -13.24 -7.66
C VAL A 116 9.04 -12.61 -6.30
N ALA A 117 10.33 -12.41 -5.99
CA ALA A 117 10.75 -11.79 -4.74
C ALA A 117 10.20 -10.35 -4.63
N ALA A 118 10.27 -9.55 -5.70
CA ALA A 118 9.74 -8.19 -5.74
C ALA A 118 8.22 -8.16 -5.59
N LEU A 119 7.51 -9.09 -6.23
CA LEU A 119 6.06 -9.27 -6.09
C LEU A 119 5.67 -9.58 -4.65
N VAL A 120 6.29 -10.61 -4.05
CA VAL A 120 5.99 -11.04 -2.68
C VAL A 120 6.36 -9.96 -1.66
N ALA A 121 7.51 -9.31 -1.81
CA ALA A 121 7.93 -8.23 -0.94
C ALA A 121 6.95 -7.04 -1.00
N SER A 122 6.55 -6.63 -2.21
CA SER A 122 5.60 -5.52 -2.41
C SER A 122 4.23 -5.81 -1.81
N LEU A 123 3.65 -6.98 -2.08
CA LEU A 123 2.38 -7.38 -1.50
C LEU A 123 2.48 -7.57 0.02
N GLY A 124 3.61 -8.07 0.50
CA GLY A 124 3.91 -8.17 1.93
C GLY A 124 3.93 -6.81 2.62
N THR A 125 4.50 -5.78 1.99
CA THR A 125 4.46 -4.40 2.50
C THR A 125 3.03 -3.87 2.55
N VAL A 126 2.26 -4.00 1.46
CA VAL A 126 0.85 -3.56 1.41
C VAL A 126 0.00 -4.28 2.46
N TYR A 127 0.23 -5.58 2.66
CA TYR A 127 -0.43 -6.36 3.70
C TYR A 127 -0.10 -5.83 5.10
N CYS A 128 1.16 -5.49 5.37
CA CYS A 128 1.54 -4.87 6.65
C CYS A 128 0.80 -3.54 6.87
N THR A 129 0.72 -2.69 5.84
CA THR A 129 -0.08 -1.45 5.88
C THR A 129 -1.53 -1.75 6.24
N ALA A 130 -2.15 -2.73 5.57
CA ALA A 130 -3.54 -3.10 5.84
C ALA A 130 -3.75 -3.61 7.27
N MET A 131 -2.79 -4.36 7.81
CA MET A 131 -2.85 -4.89 9.17
C MET A 131 -2.70 -3.82 10.25
N ILE A 132 -2.04 -2.70 9.97
CA ILE A 132 -2.06 -1.53 10.87
C ILE A 132 -3.50 -1.07 11.07
N TYR A 133 -4.25 -0.90 9.97
CA TYR A 133 -5.66 -0.51 10.03
C TYR A 133 -6.55 -1.59 10.63
N ALA A 134 -6.33 -2.86 10.24
CA ALA A 134 -7.11 -3.99 10.76
C ALA A 134 -6.93 -4.19 12.27
N SER A 135 -5.81 -3.77 12.85
CA SER A 135 -5.56 -3.90 14.29
C SER A 135 -6.24 -2.82 15.16
N LEU A 136 -6.80 -1.77 14.56
CA LEU A 136 -7.46 -0.66 15.26
C LEU A 136 -8.88 -1.02 15.74
N LYS A 137 -8.97 -1.75 16.86
CA LYS A 137 -10.24 -2.17 17.50
C LYS A 137 -11.30 -1.07 17.65
N PRO A 138 -10.98 0.19 18.00
CA PRO A 138 -11.99 1.23 18.18
C PRO A 138 -12.78 1.56 16.91
N ILE A 139 -12.22 1.31 15.72
CA ILE A 139 -12.84 1.67 14.45
C ILE A 139 -13.34 0.39 13.77
N ARG A 140 -14.58 0.00 14.07
CA ARG A 140 -15.21 -1.24 13.54
C ARG A 140 -15.19 -1.33 12.00
N GLN A 141 -15.19 -0.19 11.33
CA GLN A 141 -15.15 -0.08 9.86
C GLN A 141 -13.84 -0.61 9.27
N TRP A 142 -12.73 -0.53 10.02
CA TRP A 142 -11.41 -1.01 9.60
C TRP A 142 -11.03 -2.30 10.34
N HIS A 143 -11.63 -2.57 11.50
CA HIS A 143 -11.42 -3.81 12.24
C HIS A 143 -12.32 -4.94 11.72
N ASN A 144 -12.03 -5.45 10.52
CA ASN A 144 -12.74 -6.59 9.93
C ASN A 144 -11.82 -7.45 9.05
N ARG A 145 -12.30 -8.64 8.65
CA ARG A 145 -11.55 -9.60 7.84
C ARG A 145 -11.34 -9.17 6.38
N HIS A 146 -12.09 -8.17 5.91
CA HIS A 146 -12.05 -7.70 4.52
C HIS A 146 -10.97 -6.63 4.30
N THR A 147 -10.50 -5.99 5.36
CA THR A 147 -9.55 -4.86 5.27
C THR A 147 -8.24 -5.24 4.58
N ALA A 148 -7.65 -6.39 4.90
CA ALA A 148 -6.44 -6.84 4.23
C ALA A 148 -6.65 -7.21 2.75
N PRO A 149 -7.66 -8.03 2.38
CA PRO A 149 -8.01 -8.26 0.98
C PRO A 149 -8.29 -7.00 0.18
N ASP A 150 -9.04 -6.04 0.74
CA ASP A 150 -9.42 -4.81 0.05
C ASP A 150 -8.18 -3.96 -0.29
N TYR A 151 -7.24 -3.81 0.66
CA TYR A 151 -5.98 -3.09 0.41
C TYR A 151 -5.13 -3.73 -0.68
N LEU A 152 -5.01 -5.07 -0.67
CA LEU A 152 -4.26 -5.80 -1.70
C LEU A 152 -4.92 -5.63 -3.07
N LEU A 153 -6.25 -5.75 -3.15
CA LEU A 153 -7.00 -5.52 -4.38
C LEU A 153 -6.82 -4.09 -4.90
N TYR A 154 -6.88 -3.09 -4.03
CA TYR A 154 -6.67 -1.70 -4.44
C TYR A 154 -5.25 -1.42 -4.92
N ALA A 155 -4.24 -2.07 -4.35
CA ALA A 155 -2.86 -1.91 -4.80
C ALA A 155 -2.64 -2.50 -6.21
N VAL A 156 -3.27 -3.64 -6.53
CA VAL A 156 -3.08 -4.31 -7.83
C VAL A 156 -4.12 -3.92 -8.87
N SER A 157 -5.19 -3.22 -8.53
CA SER A 157 -6.23 -2.85 -9.48
C SER A 157 -5.78 -1.70 -10.41
N PRO A 158 -5.77 -1.89 -11.74
CA PRO A 158 -5.40 -0.83 -12.71
C PRO A 158 -6.39 0.34 -12.78
N ALA A 159 -7.58 0.18 -12.20
CA ALA A 159 -8.65 1.18 -12.15
C ALA A 159 -9.28 1.16 -10.75
N PRO A 160 -9.91 2.25 -10.28
CA PRO A 160 -10.58 2.23 -8.99
C PRO A 160 -11.71 1.19 -9.04
N TYR A 161 -11.50 0.05 -8.38
CA TYR A 161 -12.51 -0.98 -8.19
C TYR A 161 -13.57 -0.37 -7.27
N CYS A 162 -14.49 0.39 -7.85
CA CYS A 162 -15.59 1.02 -7.14
C CYS A 162 -16.66 -0.05 -6.92
N SER A 163 -16.34 -1.12 -6.19
CA SER A 163 -17.39 -1.99 -5.69
C SER A 163 -18.09 -1.22 -4.57
N ARG A 164 -19.40 -0.99 -4.75
CA ARG A 164 -20.27 -0.18 -3.88
C ARG A 164 -20.28 -0.62 -2.40
N HIS A 165 -19.64 -1.75 -2.09
CA HIS A 165 -19.56 -2.38 -0.77
C HIS A 165 -18.17 -2.31 -0.11
N SER A 166 -17.10 -1.94 -0.83
CA SER A 166 -15.71 -2.03 -0.31
C SER A 166 -15.12 -0.69 0.16
N ILE A 167 -15.82 0.43 -0.01
CA ILE A 167 -15.34 1.75 0.43
C ILE A 167 -15.99 2.14 1.78
N PRO A 168 -15.44 1.74 2.93
CA PRO A 168 -15.96 2.14 4.25
C PRO A 168 -15.93 3.67 4.47
N TRP A 169 -15.14 4.40 3.69
CA TRP A 169 -15.00 5.85 3.79
C TRP A 169 -16.20 6.63 3.25
N ILE A 170 -16.91 6.10 2.24
CA ILE A 170 -18.08 6.77 1.64
C ILE A 170 -19.34 6.52 2.48
N SER A 171 -19.48 5.33 3.07
CA SER A 171 -20.63 5.00 3.92
C SER A 171 -20.65 5.80 5.24
N ALA A 172 -19.49 6.17 5.77
CA ALA A 172 -19.36 7.02 6.97
C ALA A 172 -19.97 8.44 6.81
N HIS A 173 -20.15 8.93 5.59
CA HIS A 173 -20.78 10.22 5.32
C HIS A 173 -22.31 10.17 5.25
N ARG A 174 -22.91 8.99 5.02
CA ARG A 174 -24.37 8.86 4.86
C ARG A 174 -25.11 8.74 6.18
N GLU A 175 -24.53 8.08 7.18
CA GLU A 175 -25.17 7.87 8.50
C GLU A 175 -25.27 9.16 9.34
N ARG A 176 -24.38 10.15 9.15
CA ARG A 176 -24.46 11.41 9.89
C ARG A 176 -25.65 12.29 9.54
N ARG A 177 -26.32 12.06 8.40
CA ARG A 177 -27.50 12.87 8.02
C ARG A 177 -28.79 12.43 8.71
N GLN A 178 -28.87 11.24 9.29
CA GLN A 178 -30.09 10.80 9.97
C GLN A 178 -30.11 11.05 11.48
N VAL A 179 -28.94 11.21 12.11
CA VAL A 179 -28.83 11.43 13.57
C VAL A 179 -29.07 12.90 13.95
N TRP A 180 -28.97 13.83 13.00
CA TRP A 180 -29.07 15.29 13.24
C TRP A 180 -30.36 15.94 12.72
N LEU A 181 -31.40 15.16 12.41
CA LEU A 181 -32.72 15.73 12.23
C LEU A 181 -33.32 15.95 13.63
N PRO A 182 -33.60 17.21 14.04
CA PRO A 182 -34.30 17.44 15.30
C PRO A 182 -35.63 16.66 15.28
N PRO A 183 -36.08 16.10 16.42
CA PRO A 183 -37.38 15.45 16.47
C PRO A 183 -38.43 16.46 16.00
N ARG A 184 -39.13 16.13 14.91
CA ARG A 184 -40.30 16.91 14.48
C ARG A 184 -41.22 16.99 15.68
N ARG A 185 -41.38 18.19 16.23
CA ARG A 185 -42.40 18.47 17.25
C ARG A 185 -43.73 17.95 16.69
N ARG A 186 -44.28 16.90 17.29
CA ARG A 186 -45.68 16.53 17.05
C ARG A 186 -46.48 17.72 17.55
N ALA A 187 -47.08 18.46 16.63
CA ALA A 187 -48.10 19.43 16.95
C ALA A 187 -49.24 18.66 17.60
N LEU A 188 -49.47 18.93 18.89
CA LEU A 188 -50.68 18.53 19.59
C LEU A 188 -51.85 19.23 18.88
N ARG A 189 -52.76 18.43 18.34
CA ARG A 189 -54.16 18.78 18.12
C ARG A 189 -54.98 17.77 18.89
#